data_AF-M1X4S9-F1
#
_entry.id   AF-M1X4S9-F1
#
_cell.length_a   1.000
_cell.length_b   1.000
_cell.length_c   1.000
_cell.angle_alpha   90.00
_cell.angle_beta   90.00
_cell.angle_gamma   90.00
#
_symmetry.space_group_name_H-M   'P 1'
#
loop_
_entity.id
_entity.type
_entity.pdbx_description
1 polymer ?
#
loop_
_entity_poly.entity_id
_entity_poly.type
_entity_poly.pdbx_seq_one_letter_code
_entity_poly.pdbx_strand_id
1 'polypeptide(L)'
;MKEITHQFNPYGVTALALLAESHISIHTWPEIGYIAVDIFTCGQHSEPEKACKFLIEIFNARNHVLLKFPRGRLTPQLQELGESFLLEAPSYC
;
A
#
# COMPACT_ATOMS: atom_id res chain seq x y z
N MET A 1 -15.31 -10.86 3.43
CA MET A 1 -13.90 -10.54 3.14
C MET A 1 -13.23 -11.81 2.67
N LYS A 2 -12.47 -11.76 1.58
CA LYS A 2 -11.70 -12.92 1.08
C LYS A 2 -10.23 -12.56 1.08
N GLU A 3 -9.39 -13.45 1.59
CA GLU A 3 -7.94 -13.26 1.65
C GLU A 3 -7.21 -14.32 0.82
N ILE A 4 -6.09 -13.92 0.23
CA ILE A 4 -5.16 -14.78 -0.50
C ILE A 4 -3.76 -14.41 -0.03
N THR A 5 -2.97 -15.42 0.33
CA THR A 5 -1.58 -15.24 0.78
C THR A 5 -0.65 -16.17 0.01
N HIS A 6 0.59 -15.72 -0.19
CA HIS A 6 1.66 -16.50 -0.76
C HIS A 6 2.95 -16.23 0.01
N GLN A 7 3.49 -17.29 0.63
CA GLN A 7 4.79 -17.28 1.29
C GLN A 7 5.86 -17.68 0.27
N PHE A 8 6.85 -16.81 0.07
CA PHE A 8 8.01 -17.12 -0.76
C PHE A 8 9.08 -17.86 0.05
N ASN A 9 9.90 -18.63 -0.66
CA ASN A 9 11.08 -19.30 -0.12
C ASN A 9 12.34 -18.57 -0.61
N PRO A 10 13.31 -18.23 0.26
CA PRO A 10 13.39 -18.57 1.69
C PRO A 10 12.56 -17.70 2.64
N TYR A 11 12.12 -16.51 2.22
CA TYR A 11 11.37 -15.57 3.04
C TYR A 11 10.58 -14.60 2.15
N GLY A 12 9.71 -13.80 2.77
CA GLY A 12 8.86 -12.82 2.10
C GLY A 12 7.42 -13.31 1.89
N VAL A 13 6.47 -12.39 1.92
CA VAL A 13 5.03 -12.67 1.82
C VAL A 13 4.39 -11.67 0.86
N THR A 14 3.50 -12.17 0.01
CA THR A 14 2.45 -11.36 -0.63
C THR A 14 1.11 -11.74 0.00
N ALA A 15 0.34 -10.75 0.45
CA ALA A 15 -1.01 -10.93 0.97
C ALA A 15 -1.99 -9.95 0.30
N LEU A 16 -3.19 -10.42 -0.04
CA LEU A 16 -4.27 -9.63 -0.62
C LEU A 16 -5.57 -9.90 0.13
N ALA A 17 -6.19 -8.85 0.65
CA ALA A 17 -7.53 -8.89 1.21
C ALA A 17 -8.50 -8.15 0.29
N LEU A 18 -9.46 -8.88 -0.27
CA LEU A 18 -10.55 -8.32 -1.06
C LEU A 18 -11.67 -7.82 -0.14
N LEU A 19 -11.95 -6.52 -0.28
CA LEU A 19 -13.09 -5.83 0.31
C LEU A 19 -14.25 -5.82 -0.68
N ALA A 20 -15.37 -5.18 -0.34
CA ALA A 20 -16.57 -5.19 -1.19
C ALA A 20 -16.32 -4.63 -2.61
N GLU A 21 -15.64 -3.48 -2.70
CA GLU A 21 -15.36 -2.78 -3.97
C GLU A 21 -13.90 -2.25 -4.03
N SER A 22 -13.03 -2.81 -3.19
CA SER A 22 -11.66 -2.30 -3.00
C SER A 22 -10.76 -3.40 -2.41
N HIS A 23 -9.53 -3.07 -1.99
CA HIS A 23 -8.58 -4.09 -1.53
C HIS A 23 -7.49 -3.54 -0.60
N ILE A 24 -6.86 -4.45 0.11
CA ILE A 24 -5.59 -4.20 0.80
C ILE A 24 -4.57 -5.21 0.26
N SER A 25 -3.40 -4.75 -0.18
CA SER A 25 -2.26 -5.59 -0.54
C SER A 25 -1.04 -5.28 0.31
N ILE A 26 -0.27 -6.33 0.64
CA ILE A 26 0.99 -6.24 1.37
C ILE A 26 2.02 -7.10 0.65
N HIS A 27 3.22 -6.55 0.47
CA HIS A 27 4.39 -7.23 -0.06
C HIS A 27 5.58 -6.98 0.85
N THR A 28 6.32 -8.02 1.24
CA THR A 28 7.45 -7.89 2.16
C THR A 28 8.74 -8.42 1.54
N TRP A 29 9.86 -7.72 1.77
CA TRP A 29 11.22 -8.12 1.44
C TRP A 29 12.09 -8.09 2.71
N PRO A 30 12.07 -9.17 3.53
CA PRO A 30 12.78 -9.22 4.80
C PRO A 30 14.30 -9.01 4.68
N GLU A 31 14.91 -9.42 3.58
CA GLU A 31 16.34 -9.31 3.30
C GLU A 31 16.87 -7.87 3.31
N ILE A 32 15.99 -6.90 3.06
CA ILE A 32 16.30 -5.46 3.11
C ILE A 32 15.45 -4.73 4.15
N GLY A 33 14.62 -5.44 4.91
CA GLY A 33 13.71 -4.86 5.90
C GLY A 33 12.66 -3.93 5.30
N TYR A 34 12.16 -4.24 4.10
CA TYR A 34 11.20 -3.40 3.37
C TYR A 34 9.81 -4.03 3.28
N ILE A 35 8.77 -3.19 3.31
CA ILE A 35 7.37 -3.58 3.12
C ILE A 35 6.69 -2.52 2.26
N ALA A 36 5.98 -2.97 1.22
CA ALA A 36 5.06 -2.16 0.44
C ALA A 36 3.61 -2.53 0.82
N VAL A 37 2.75 -1.52 1.00
CA VAL A 37 1.36 -1.69 1.41
C VAL A 37 0.48 -0.76 0.59
N ASP A 38 -0.57 -1.31 -0.03
CA ASP A 38 -1.66 -0.53 -0.61
C ASP A 38 -2.93 -0.73 0.21
N ILE A 39 -3.54 0.37 0.64
CA ILE A 39 -4.83 0.38 1.32
C ILE A 39 -5.81 1.16 0.47
N PHE A 40 -6.54 0.44 -0.37
CA PHE A 40 -7.61 1.00 -1.16
C PHE A 40 -8.94 0.73 -0.46
N THR A 41 -9.64 1.80 -0.07
CA THR A 41 -10.98 1.72 0.50
C THR A 41 -11.95 2.61 -0.25
N CYS A 42 -13.23 2.27 -0.17
CA CYS A 42 -14.35 3.04 -0.70
C CYS A 42 -15.30 3.45 0.44
N GLY A 43 -16.00 4.57 0.28
CA GLY A 43 -17.01 5.06 1.23
C GLY A 43 -16.53 6.12 2.22
N GLN A 44 -17.46 6.98 2.63
CA GLN A 44 -17.24 8.17 3.47
C GLN A 44 -16.74 7.85 4.88
N HIS A 45 -17.03 6.64 5.38
CA HIS A 45 -16.63 6.20 6.72
C HIS A 45 -15.32 5.39 6.72
N SER A 46 -14.67 5.24 5.56
CA SER A 46 -13.39 4.53 5.50
C SER A 46 -12.23 5.42 5.95
N GLU A 47 -11.36 4.87 6.80
CA GLU A 47 -10.22 5.58 7.36
C GLU A 47 -8.90 4.87 7.01
N PRO A 48 -8.48 4.87 5.73
CA PRO A 48 -7.29 4.13 5.28
C PRO A 48 -6.01 4.56 6.00
N GLU A 49 -5.90 5.83 6.39
CA GLU A 49 -4.77 6.36 7.16
C GLU A 49 -4.62 5.71 8.54
N LYS A 50 -5.72 5.34 9.20
CA LYS A 50 -5.64 4.61 10.49
C LYS A 50 -5.02 3.24 10.30
N ALA A 51 -5.37 2.56 9.22
CA ALA A 51 -4.78 1.28 8.87
C ALA A 51 -3.28 1.42 8.53
N CYS A 52 -2.89 2.46 7.77
CA CYS A 52 -1.47 2.74 7.52
C CYS A 52 -0.69 2.98 8.83
N LYS A 53 -1.22 3.82 9.74
CA LYS A 53 -0.58 4.10 11.04
C LYS A 53 -0.43 2.84 11.89
N PHE A 54 -1.47 2.01 11.94
CA PHE A 54 -1.42 0.72 12.62
C PHE A 54 -0.31 -0.19 12.07
N LEU A 55 -0.14 -0.23 10.74
CA LEU A 55 0.92 -1.03 10.11
C LEU A 55 2.33 -0.47 10.41
N ILE A 56 2.49 0.86 10.40
CA ILE A 56 3.76 1.50 10.78
C ILE A 56 4.15 1.12 12.22
N GLU A 57 3.19 1.15 13.15
CA GLU A 57 3.41 0.79 14.56
C GLU A 57 3.73 -0.70 14.72
N ILE A 58 2.95 -1.60 14.12
CA ILE A 58 3.12 -3.05 14.33
C ILE A 58 4.40 -3.59 13.68
N PHE A 59 4.82 -3.01 12.55
CA PHE A 59 6.09 -3.36 11.91
C PHE A 59 7.28 -2.58 12.48
N ASN A 60 7.06 -1.67 13.44
CA ASN A 60 8.09 -0.81 14.03
C ASN A 60 8.94 -0.12 12.94
N ALA A 61 8.26 0.40 11.92
CA ALA A 61 8.92 0.98 10.76
C ALA A 61 9.66 2.27 11.14
N ARG A 62 11.00 2.24 11.09
CA ARG A 62 11.84 3.40 11.43
C ARG A 62 11.69 4.55 10.45
N ASN A 63 11.48 4.22 9.18
CA ASN A 63 11.23 5.15 8.09
C ASN A 63 9.97 4.69 7.33
N HIS A 64 9.14 5.63 6.90
CA HIS A 64 7.97 5.33 6.08
C HIS A 64 7.66 6.50 5.14
N VAL A 65 7.06 6.18 4.00
CA VAL A 65 6.49 7.15 3.07
C VAL A 65 5.01 6.80 2.93
N LEU A 66 4.13 7.76 3.22
CA LEU A 66 2.69 7.58 3.10
C LEU A 66 2.17 8.56 2.06
N LEU A 67 1.63 8.01 0.98
CA LEU A 67 0.98 8.78 -0.07
C LEU A 67 -0.52 8.46 -0.10
N LYS A 68 -1.33 9.47 -0.38
CA LYS A 68 -2.78 9.36 -0.45
C LYS A 68 -3.27 9.86 -1.78
N PHE A 69 -3.96 8.98 -2.51
CA PHE A 69 -4.51 9.27 -3.81
C PHE A 69 -6.04 9.16 -3.78
N PRO A 70 -6.77 10.29 -3.88
CA PRO A 70 -8.20 10.25 -4.15
C PRO A 70 -8.44 9.53 -5.49
N ARG A 71 -9.29 8.51 -5.47
CA ARG A 71 -9.70 7.78 -6.68
C ARG A 71 -11.08 8.27 -7.14
N GLY A 72 -11.32 8.29 -8.45
CA GLY A 72 -12.62 8.64 -9.03
C GLY A 72 -12.90 10.13 -9.23
N ARG A 73 -11.95 11.03 -8.92
CA ARG A 73 -11.98 12.43 -9.34
C ARG A 73 -10.72 12.72 -10.17
N LEU A 74 -10.90 13.08 -11.43
CA LEU A 74 -9.81 13.57 -12.27
C LEU A 74 -9.67 15.07 -12.02
N THR A 75 -8.64 15.48 -11.31
CA THR A 75 -8.20 16.88 -11.26
C THR A 75 -6.87 17.01 -12.01
N PRO A 76 -6.60 18.13 -12.70
CA PRO A 76 -5.35 18.34 -13.42
C PRO A 76 -4.10 18.13 -12.54
N GLN A 77 -4.17 18.50 -11.26
CA GLN A 77 -3.07 18.32 -10.31
C GLN A 77 -2.74 16.85 -10.01
N LEU A 78 -3.71 15.94 -10.07
CA LEU A 78 -3.47 14.51 -9.86
C LEU A 78 -2.76 13.86 -11.06
N GLN A 79 -2.86 14.48 -12.24
CA GLN A 79 -2.19 14.02 -13.45
C GLN A 79 -0.69 14.34 -13.38
N GLU A 80 -0.34 15.56 -12.99
CA GLU A 80 1.06 15.99 -12.80
C GLU A 80 1.76 15.24 -11.66
N LEU A 81 1.04 14.94 -10.55
CA LEU A 81 1.59 14.19 -9.43
C LEU A 81 1.88 12.71 -9.76
N GLY A 82 1.11 12.13 -10.69
CA GLY A 82 1.33 10.76 -11.15
C GLY A 82 2.59 10.62 -12.03
N GLU A 83 2.91 11.65 -12.81
CA GLU A 83 4.05 11.64 -13.74
C GLU A 83 5.39 11.84 -13.04
N SER A 84 5.46 12.67 -11.98
CA SER A 84 6.70 12.88 -11.22
C SER A 84 7.09 11.65 -10.38
N PHE A 85 6.12 10.87 -9.91
CA PHE A 85 6.36 9.71 -9.05
C PHE A 85 6.92 8.49 -9.81
N LEU A 86 6.54 8.29 -11.08
CA LEU A 86 7.07 7.21 -11.92
C LEU A 86 8.58 7.30 -12.18
N LEU A 87 9.18 8.47 -11.94
CA LEU A 87 10.61 8.71 -12.15
C LEU A 87 11.46 8.39 -10.92
N GLU A 88 10.86 8.24 -9.73
CA GLU A 88 11.57 8.04 -8.45
C GLU A 88 11.29 6.68 -7.78
N ALA A 89 10.42 5.86 -8.36
CA ALA A 89 10.13 4.53 -7.82
C ALA A 89 11.41 3.66 -7.85
N PRO A 90 11.86 3.11 -6.69
CA PRO A 90 12.99 2.20 -6.67
C PRO A 90 12.74 1.00 -7.60
N SER A 91 13.80 0.42 -8.16
CA SER A 91 13.68 -0.76 -9.04
C SER A 91 13.15 -2.01 -8.32
N TYR A 92 12.94 -1.92 -7.01
CA TYR A 92 12.38 -2.94 -6.13
C TYR A 92 10.93 -2.57 -5.78
N CYS A 93 10.08 -2.53 -6.80
CA CYS A 93 8.64 -2.17 -6.77
C CYS A 93 8.30 -0.67 -6.66
#